data_AF-A0A369R3D4-F1
#
_entry.id   AF-A0A369R3D4-F1
#
_cell.length_a   1.000
_cell.length_b   1.000
_cell.length_c   1.000
_cell.angle_alpha   90.00
_cell.angle_beta   90.00
_cell.angle_gamma   90.00
#
_symmetry.space_group_name_H-M   'P 1'
#
loop_
_entity.id
_entity.type
_entity.pdbx_description
1 polymer ?
#
loop_
_entity_poly.entity_id
_entity_poly.type
_entity_poly.pdbx_seq_one_letter_code
_entity_poly.pdbx_strand_id
1 'polypeptide(L)'
;MVPQAALIALASAALFGALALMSDRKRGAFLAQIALFVAGALLFVAIVVPGPVFGIAPAGLAAFAVGLISAAGAGMLYHLYLGRFERVWAARGVFTAVYLGLSALFGLVFLSLL
;
A
#
# COMPACT_ATOMS: atom_id res chain seq x y z
N MET A 1 -2.93 11.73 21.18
CA MET A 1 -1.99 10.84 20.47
C MET A 1 -2.61 10.52 19.13
N VAL A 2 -1.99 10.85 18.00
CA VAL A 2 -2.50 10.38 16.70
C VAL A 2 -2.34 8.87 16.70
N PRO A 3 -3.42 8.07 16.53
CA PRO A 3 -3.29 6.62 16.53
C PRO A 3 -2.39 6.21 15.37
N GLN A 4 -1.43 5.32 15.62
CA GLN A 4 -0.46 4.81 14.63
C GLN A 4 -1.15 4.34 13.33
N ALA A 5 -2.35 3.76 13.46
CA ALA A 5 -3.21 3.38 12.34
C ALA A 5 -3.54 4.55 11.39
N ALA A 6 -3.79 5.76 11.92
CA ALA A 6 -4.07 6.93 11.09
C ALA A 6 -2.84 7.37 10.29
N LEU A 7 -1.64 7.28 10.86
CA LEU A 7 -0.39 7.56 10.14
C LEU A 7 -0.14 6.54 9.02
N ILE A 8 -0.38 5.26 9.29
CA ILE A 8 -0.30 4.19 8.29
C ILE A 8 -1.31 4.43 7.15
N ALA A 9 -2.56 4.74 7.49
CA ALA A 9 -3.62 5.02 6.53
C ALA A 9 -3.31 6.25 5.67
N LEU A 10 -2.77 7.31 6.26
CA LEU A 10 -2.36 8.51 5.53
C LEU A 10 -1.20 8.23 4.57
N ALA A 11 -0.16 7.51 5.02
CA ALA A 11 0.99 7.20 4.18
C ALA A 11 0.61 6.31 2.98
N SER A 12 -0.19 5.28 3.22
CA SER A 12 -0.70 4.37 2.17
C SER A 12 -1.62 5.09 1.19
N ALA A 13 -2.56 5.91 1.67
CA ALA A 13 -3.43 6.72 0.82
C ALA A 13 -2.65 7.74 -0.01
N ALA A 14 -1.62 8.38 0.58
CA ALA A 14 -0.75 9.31 -0.13
C ALA A 14 0.03 8.62 -1.25
N LEU A 15 0.59 7.43 -0.99
CA LEU A 15 1.27 6.64 -2.02
C LEU A 15 0.32 6.23 -3.15
N PHE A 16 -0.85 5.68 -2.82
CA PHE A 16 -1.84 5.30 -3.82
C PHE A 16 -2.28 6.52 -4.65
N GLY A 17 -2.60 7.64 -3.99
CA GLY A 17 -2.98 8.89 -4.65
C GLY A 17 -1.88 9.41 -5.58
N ALA A 18 -0.62 9.38 -5.15
CA ALA A 18 0.52 9.77 -5.97
C ALA A 18 0.62 8.92 -7.25
N LEU A 19 0.42 7.61 -7.15
CA LEU A 19 0.39 6.71 -8.31
C LEU A 19 -0.84 6.95 -9.21
N ALA A 20 -2.04 7.03 -8.62
CA ALA A 20 -3.29 7.23 -9.36
C ALA A 20 -3.38 8.58 -10.09
N LEU A 21 -2.67 9.60 -9.59
CA LEU A 21 -2.59 10.92 -10.22
C LEU A 21 -1.42 11.02 -11.21
N MET A 22 -0.50 10.06 -11.24
CA MET A 22 0.67 10.09 -12.11
C MET A 22 0.31 9.70 -13.55
N SER A 23 0.73 10.51 -14.51
CA SER A 23 0.51 10.25 -15.95
C SER A 23 1.62 9.38 -16.56
N ASP A 24 2.84 9.50 -16.06
CA ASP A 24 4.00 8.74 -16.55
C ASP A 24 3.98 7.31 -16.00
N ARG A 25 3.70 6.34 -16.88
CA ARG A 25 3.64 4.92 -16.52
C ARG A 25 4.97 4.34 -16.06
N LYS A 26 6.08 4.78 -16.66
CA LYS A 26 7.42 4.23 -16.32
C LYS A 26 7.81 4.67 -14.92
N ARG A 27 7.59 5.95 -14.60
CA ARG A 27 7.82 6.49 -13.25
C ARG A 27 6.87 5.86 -12.23
N GLY A 28 5.59 5.73 -12.56
CA GLY A 28 4.60 5.08 -11.68
C GLY A 28 4.97 3.63 -11.37
N ALA A 29 5.37 2.85 -12.39
CA ALA A 29 5.82 1.48 -12.20
C ALA A 29 7.09 1.39 -11.33
N PHE A 30 8.07 2.26 -11.57
CA PHE A 30 9.30 2.30 -10.78
C PHE A 30 9.03 2.64 -9.30
N LEU A 31 8.19 3.64 -9.03
CA LEU A 31 7.80 4.00 -7.66
C LEU A 31 7.03 2.88 -6.97
N ALA A 32 6.12 2.21 -7.69
CA ALA A 32 5.40 1.06 -7.15
C ALA A 32 6.35 -0.09 -6.82
N GLN A 33 7.36 -0.37 -7.66
CA GLN A 33 8.38 -1.37 -7.38
C GLN A 33 9.21 -1.03 -6.14
N ILE A 34 9.66 0.22 -6.01
CA ILE A 34 10.37 0.67 -4.80
C ILE A 34 9.49 0.48 -3.57
N ALA A 35 8.22 0.90 -3.63
CA ALA A 35 7.30 0.76 -2.52
C ALA A 35 7.07 -0.71 -2.13
N LEU A 36 6.93 -1.61 -3.11
CA LEU A 36 6.81 -3.05 -2.88
C LEU A 36 8.10 -3.64 -2.28
N PHE A 37 9.28 -3.21 -2.74
CA PHE A 37 10.54 -3.64 -2.17
C PHE A 37 10.67 -3.21 -0.70
N VAL A 38 10.41 -1.95 -0.40
CA VAL A 38 10.43 -1.41 0.97
C VAL A 38 9.41 -2.15 1.84
N ALA A 39 8.19 -2.36 1.35
CA ALA A 39 7.16 -3.07 2.09
C ALA A 39 7.55 -4.53 2.36
N GLY A 40 8.11 -5.22 1.37
CA GLY A 40 8.62 -6.59 1.54
C GLY A 40 9.74 -6.65 2.58
N ALA A 41 10.67 -5.70 2.55
CA ALA A 41 11.74 -5.61 3.56
C ALA A 41 11.16 -5.36 4.96
N LEU A 42 10.20 -4.45 5.11
CA LEU A 42 9.54 -4.18 6.39
C LEU A 42 8.76 -5.40 6.91
N LEU A 43 8.06 -6.12 6.03
CA LEU A 43 7.33 -7.33 6.38
C LEU A 43 8.29 -8.43 6.83
N PHE A 44 9.41 -8.62 6.12
CA PHE A 44 10.45 -9.56 6.50
C PHE A 44 11.06 -9.22 7.86
N VAL A 45 11.39 -7.95 8.09
CA VAL A 45 11.89 -7.47 9.40
C VAL A 45 10.86 -7.73 10.50
N ALA A 46 9.58 -7.47 10.25
CA ALA A 46 8.51 -7.74 11.21
C ALA A 46 8.37 -9.22 11.57
N ILE A 47 8.73 -10.13 10.65
CA ILE A 47 8.68 -11.58 10.88
C ILE A 47 9.94 -12.08 11.62
N VAL A 48 11.12 -11.60 11.21
CA VAL A 48 12.40 -12.20 11.62
C VAL A 48 12.99 -11.55 12.87
N VAL A 49 12.69 -10.28 13.16
CA VAL A 49 13.27 -9.57 14.31
C VAL A 49 12.39 -9.73 15.54
N PRO A 50 12.87 -10.40 16.61
CA PRO A 50 12.11 -10.61 17.84
C PRO A 50 12.17 -9.33 18.70
N GLY A 51 11.41 -8.31 18.33
CA GLY A 51 11.24 -7.11 19.16
C GLY A 51 11.00 -5.82 18.36
N PRO A 52 10.81 -4.68 19.07
CA PRO A 52 10.61 -3.40 18.42
C PRO A 52 11.85 -2.95 17.63
N VAL A 53 11.64 -2.43 16.41
CA VAL A 53 12.70 -1.84 15.58
C VAL A 53 12.45 -0.34 15.48
N PHE A 54 13.44 0.48 15.85
CA PHE A 54 13.30 1.94 15.98
C PHE A 54 12.09 2.39 16.83
N GLY A 55 11.76 1.61 17.87
CA GLY A 55 10.62 1.87 18.75
C GLY A 55 9.24 1.47 18.18
N ILE A 56 9.19 0.83 17.01
CA ILE A 56 7.95 0.34 16.39
C ILE A 56 7.84 -1.18 16.63
N ALA A 57 6.73 -1.61 17.22
CA ALA A 57 6.45 -3.03 17.42
C ALA A 57 6.32 -3.78 16.07
N PRO A 58 6.67 -5.08 15.99
CA PRO A 58 6.55 -5.87 14.76
C PRO A 58 5.17 -5.78 14.09
N ALA A 59 4.09 -5.78 14.89
CA ALA A 59 2.74 -5.63 14.39
C ALA A 59 2.50 -4.29 13.66
N GLY A 60 3.10 -3.21 14.15
CA GLY A 60 3.04 -1.91 13.51
C GLY A 60 3.80 -1.85 12.19
N LEU A 61 4.94 -2.53 12.10
CA LEU A 61 5.73 -2.66 10.86
C LEU A 61 4.96 -3.48 9.81
N ALA A 62 4.37 -4.60 10.23
CA ALA A 62 3.56 -5.44 9.36
C ALA A 62 2.33 -4.69 8.82
N ALA A 63 1.61 -3.96 9.68
CA ALA A 63 0.46 -3.14 9.27
C ALA A 63 0.86 -2.06 8.25
N PHE A 64 2.01 -1.40 8.45
CA PHE A 64 2.52 -0.41 7.50
C PHE A 64 2.92 -1.05 6.17
N ALA A 65 3.60 -2.19 6.20
CA ALA A 65 3.97 -2.96 5.01
C ALA A 65 2.74 -3.38 4.20
N VAL A 66 1.69 -3.87 4.86
CA VAL A 66 0.42 -4.24 4.23
C VAL A 66 -0.24 -3.04 3.53
N GLY A 67 -0.26 -1.88 4.19
CA GLY A 67 -0.80 -0.65 3.60
C GLY A 67 -0.03 -0.24 2.33
N LEU A 68 1.30 -0.32 2.37
CA LEU A 68 2.15 -0.05 1.21
C LEU A 68 1.93 -1.04 0.06
N ILE A 69 1.85 -2.35 0.35
CA ILE A 69 1.59 -3.40 -0.66
C ILE A 69 0.25 -3.15 -1.35
N SER A 70 -0.79 -2.84 -0.56
CA SER A 70 -2.13 -2.56 -1.08
C SER A 70 -2.14 -1.33 -1.97
N ALA A 71 -1.51 -0.24 -1.54
CA ALA A 71 -1.40 1.00 -2.28
C ALA A 71 -0.59 0.85 -3.58
N ALA A 72 0.59 0.23 -3.49
CA ALA A 72 1.47 0.02 -4.63
C ALA A 72 0.87 -0.97 -5.64
N GLY A 73 0.25 -2.05 -5.16
CA GLY A 73 -0.43 -3.03 -6.01
C GLY A 73 -1.60 -2.42 -6.79
N ALA A 74 -2.49 -1.70 -6.09
CA ALA A 74 -3.60 -1.01 -6.75
C ALA A 74 -3.14 0.11 -7.70
N GLY A 75 -2.13 0.89 -7.31
CA GLY A 75 -1.54 1.93 -8.16
C GLY A 75 -0.84 1.37 -9.40
N MET A 76 -0.13 0.25 -9.27
CA MET A 76 0.48 -0.43 -10.41
C MET A 76 -0.56 -0.99 -11.37
N LEU A 77 -1.64 -1.60 -10.86
CA LEU A 77 -2.77 -2.03 -11.66
C LEU A 77 -3.40 -0.84 -12.39
N TYR A 78 -3.61 0.30 -11.73
CA TYR A 78 -4.07 1.51 -12.41
C TYR A 78 -3.20 1.86 -13.62
N HIS A 79 -1.87 1.81 -13.48
CA HIS A 79 -0.97 2.10 -14.60
C HIS A 79 -0.96 1.05 -15.71
N LEU A 80 -1.20 -0.22 -15.40
CA LEU A 80 -1.31 -1.30 -16.41
C LEU A 80 -2.57 -1.13 -17.25
N TYR A 81 -3.67 -0.69 -16.64
CA TYR A 81 -4.95 -0.49 -17.34
C TYR A 81 -5.16 0.95 -17.83
N LEU A 82 -4.19 1.86 -17.65
CA LEU A 82 -4.22 3.18 -18.28
C LEU A 82 -4.42 3.01 -19.80
N GLY A 83 -5.40 3.72 -20.35
CA GLY A 83 -5.77 3.65 -21.77
C GLY A 83 -6.75 2.53 -22.16
N ARG A 84 -7.12 1.63 -21.25
CA ARG A 84 -8.25 0.69 -21.44
C ARG A 84 -9.58 1.25 -20.95
N PHE A 85 -9.53 2.30 -20.14
CA PHE A 85 -10.70 3.02 -19.66
C PHE A 85 -10.97 4.24 -20.54
N GLU A 86 -12.20 4.37 -21.01
CA GLU A 86 -12.67 5.57 -21.72
C GLU A 86 -12.79 6.78 -20.77
N ARG A 87 -13.03 6.52 -19.47
CA ARG A 87 -13.22 7.55 -18.44
C ARG A 87 -12.20 7.41 -17.32
N VAL A 88 -11.30 8.37 -17.19
CA VAL A 88 -10.22 8.39 -16.18
C VAL A 88 -10.75 8.32 -14.75
N TRP A 89 -11.85 9.02 -14.45
CA TRP A 89 -12.47 9.01 -13.11
C TRP A 89 -13.06 7.65 -12.75
N ALA A 90 -13.59 6.90 -13.73
CA ALA A 90 -14.06 5.54 -13.49
C ALA A 90 -12.88 4.61 -13.15
N ALA A 91 -11.77 4.73 -13.89
CA ALA A 91 -10.55 3.99 -13.58
C ALA A 91 -10.07 4.26 -12.14
N ARG A 92 -9.94 5.55 -11.77
CA ARG A 92 -9.51 5.94 -10.42
C ARG A 92 -10.46 5.41 -9.35
N GLY A 93 -11.77 5.49 -9.55
CA GLY A 93 -12.76 4.93 -8.62
C GLY A 93 -12.59 3.42 -8.42
N VAL A 94 -12.43 2.66 -9.51
CA VAL A 94 -12.22 1.20 -9.47
C VAL A 94 -10.94 0.86 -8.71
N PHE A 95 -9.81 1.51 -9.01
CA PHE A 95 -8.55 1.18 -8.34
C PHE A 95 -8.49 1.69 -6.90
N THR A 96 -9.22 2.74 -6.54
CA THR A 96 -9.44 3.10 -5.13
C THR A 96 -10.22 1.99 -4.42
N ALA A 97 -11.26 1.43 -5.04
CA ALA A 97 -11.99 0.30 -4.46
C ALA A 97 -11.11 -0.94 -4.32
N VAL A 98 -10.24 -1.23 -5.30
CA VAL A 98 -9.23 -2.30 -5.20
C VAL A 98 -8.26 -2.04 -4.05
N TYR A 99 -7.74 -0.82 -3.92
CA TYR A 99 -6.87 -0.42 -2.81
C TYR A 99 -7.53 -0.65 -1.45
N LEU A 100 -8.76 -0.15 -1.28
CA LEU A 100 -9.51 -0.31 -0.02
C LEU A 100 -9.85 -1.78 0.26
N GLY A 101 -10.25 -2.53 -0.77
CA GLY A 101 -10.54 -3.95 -0.68
C GLY A 101 -9.33 -4.78 -0.27
N LEU A 102 -8.17 -4.55 -0.88
CA LEU A 102 -6.91 -5.22 -0.51
C LEU A 102 -6.48 -4.83 0.91
N SER A 103 -6.59 -3.55 1.27
CA SER A 103 -6.25 -3.08 2.61
C SER A 103 -7.14 -3.73 3.67
N ALA A 104 -8.44 -3.85 3.41
CA ALA A 104 -9.38 -4.53 4.30
C ALA A 104 -9.09 -6.04 4.38
N LEU A 105 -8.88 -6.70 3.24
CA LEU A 105 -8.57 -8.14 3.18
C LEU A 105 -7.31 -8.47 3.98
N PHE A 106 -6.20 -7.79 3.69
CA PHE A 106 -4.96 -8.03 4.41
C PHE A 106 -5.03 -7.59 5.87
N GLY A 107 -5.81 -6.54 6.18
CA GLY A 107 -6.12 -6.16 7.55
C GLY A 107 -6.83 -7.29 8.31
N LEU A 108 -7.80 -7.96 7.70
CA LEU A 108 -8.48 -9.13 8.29
C LEU A 108 -7.54 -10.32 8.49
N VAL A 109 -6.69 -10.61 7.50
CA VAL A 109 -5.67 -11.66 7.63
C VAL A 109 -4.74 -11.36 8.81
N PHE A 110 -4.29 -10.11 8.93
CA PHE A 110 -3.43 -9.72 10.04
C PHE A 110 -4.14 -9.85 11.40
N LEU A 111 -5.40 -9.43 11.49
CA LEU A 111 -6.23 -9.61 12.69
C LEU A 111 -6.43 -11.09 13.04
N SER A 112 -6.51 -12.00 12.06
CA SER A 112 -6.67 -13.44 12.31
C SER A 112 -5.39 -14.13 12.82
N LEU A 113 -4.25 -13.47 12.72
CA LEU A 113 -2.94 -14.00 13.15
C LEU A 113 -2.51 -13.46 14.53
N LEU A 114 -3.30 -12.55 15.12
CA LEU A 114 -3.15 -12.05 16.49
C LEU A 114 -3.98 -12.90 17.46
#